data_AF-A0A936VPC2-F1
#
_entry.id   AF-A0A936VPC2-F1
#
_cell.length_a   1.000
_cell.length_b   1.000
_cell.length_c   1.000
_cell.angle_alpha   90.00
_cell.angle_beta   90.00
_cell.angle_gamma   90.00
#
_symmetry.space_group_name_H-M   'P 1'
#
loop_
_entity.id
_entity.type
_entity.pdbx_description
1 polymer ?
#
loop_
_entity_poly.entity_id
_entity_poly.type
_entity_poly.pdbx_seq_one_letter_code
_entity_poly.pdbx_strand_id
1 'polypeptide(L)' 'MNISYDLFEDPGAPGRFVFVEHWESMEAQQKRHHHGPHIQHVHAHGEKNVAGRDYVQLLRRVG' A
#
# COMPACT_ATOMS: atom_id res chain seq x y z
N MET A 1 10.06 -3.79 10.33
CA MET A 1 9.17 -4.92 10.00
C MET A 1 7.80 -4.40 9.56
N ASN A 2 7.02 -5.16 8.77
CA ASN A 2 5.59 -4.88 8.58
C ASN A 2 4.83 -5.43 9.80
N ILE A 3 4.06 -4.58 10.48
CA ILE A 3 3.26 -4.96 11.64
C ILE A 3 1.87 -5.43 11.19
N SER A 4 1.24 -4.70 10.28
CA SER A 4 -0.01 -5.11 9.63
C SER A 4 -0.08 -4.58 8.19
N TYR A 5 -0.88 -5.28 7.39
CA TYR A 5 -1.11 -4.96 5.99
C TYR A 5 -2.54 -5.35 5.62
N ASP A 6 -3.41 -4.36 5.55
CA ASP A 6 -4.84 -4.58 5.36
C ASP A 6 -5.30 -3.93 4.04
N LEU A 7 -6.16 -4.63 3.31
CA LEU A 7 -6.75 -4.18 2.05
C LEU A 7 -8.26 -4.01 2.23
N PHE A 8 -8.75 -2.83 1.89
CA PHE A 8 -10.16 -2.48 1.91
C PHE A 8 -10.62 -2.08 0.51
N GLU A 9 -11.88 -2.36 0.20
CA GLU A 9 -12.59 -1.76 -0.93
C GLU A 9 -13.54 -0.69 -0.39
N ASP A 10 -13.62 0.45 -1.08
CA ASP A 10 -14.59 1.50 -0.77
C ASP A 10 -16.00 1.05 -1.20
N PRO A 11 -16.95 0.81 -0.28
CA PRO A 11 -18.30 0.38 -0.64
C PRO A 11 -19.08 1.46 -1.40
N GLY A 12 -18.67 2.73 -1.32
CA GLY A 12 -19.25 3.83 -2.10
C GLY A 12 -18.64 3.99 -3.49
N ALA A 13 -17.51 3.33 -3.78
CA ALA A 13 -16.81 3.40 -5.04
C ALA A 13 -16.16 2.04 -5.41
N PRO A 14 -16.95 1.08 -5.94
CA PRO A 14 -16.44 -0.24 -6.32
C PRO A 14 -15.24 -0.15 -7.25
N GLY A 15 -14.22 -0.96 -6.98
CA GLY A 15 -12.92 -0.91 -7.67
C GLY A 15 -11.94 0.14 -7.14
N ARG A 16 -12.32 0.95 -6.15
CA ARG A 16 -11.40 1.77 -5.37
C ARG A 16 -10.91 0.99 -4.16
N PHE A 17 -9.62 0.75 -4.12
CA PHE A 17 -8.96 0.00 -3.07
C PHE A 17 -8.10 0.90 -2.19
N VAL A 18 -8.09 0.63 -0.89
CA VAL A 18 -7.26 1.32 0.10
C VAL A 18 -6.40 0.30 0.82
N PHE A 19 -5.09 0.53 0.77
CA PHE A 19 -4.11 -0.20 1.57
C PHE A 19 -3.85 0.57 2.86
N VAL A 20 -3.99 -0.09 4.00
CA VAL A 20 -3.58 0.45 5.30
C VAL A 20 -2.43 -0.40 5.81
N GLU A 21 -1.27 0.23 5.93
CA GLU A 21 -0.04 -0.47 6.27
C GLU A 21 0.55 0.09 7.56
N HIS A 22 0.81 -0.78 8.52
CA HIS A 22 1.49 -0.42 9.75
C HIS A 22 2.94 -0.92 9.69
N TRP A 23 3.87 0.02 9.81
CA TRP A 23 5.29 -0.24 9.77
C TRP A 23 5.94 0.07 11.10
N GLU A 24 6.91 -0.76 11.49
CA GLU A 24 7.74 -0.52 12.67
C GLU A 24 8.57 0.78 12.55
N SER A 25 8.96 1.14 11.32
CA SER A 25 9.67 2.39 11.02
C SER A 25 9.51 2.78 9.56
N MET A 26 9.72 4.07 9.24
CA MET A 26 9.73 4.55 7.86
C MET A 26 10.84 3.91 7.02
N GLU A 27 12.00 3.61 7.62
CA GLU A 27 13.10 2.93 6.93
C GLU A 27 12.69 1.51 6.52
N ALA A 28 12.01 0.78 7.42
CA ALA A 28 11.49 -0.55 7.12
C ALA A 28 10.44 -0.51 5.99
N GLN A 29 9.58 0.52 5.97
CA GLN A 29 8.65 0.78 4.88
C GLN A 29 9.39 0.98 3.56
N GLN A 30 10.30 1.97 3.48
CA GLN A 30 11.01 2.30 2.24
C GLN A 30 11.78 1.11 1.66
N LYS A 31 12.45 0.34 2.52
CA LYS A 31 13.15 -0.87 2.08
C LYS A 31 12.20 -1.86 1.42
N ARG A 32 11.00 -2.06 1.98
CA ARG A 32 10.01 -2.99 1.46
C ARG A 32 9.31 -2.46 0.20
N HIS A 33 8.96 -1.18 0.14
CA HIS A 33 8.30 -0.63 -1.06
C HIS A 33 9.23 -0.58 -2.27
N HIS A 34 10.54 -0.41 -2.10
CA HIS A 34 11.46 -0.37 -3.24
C HIS A 34 11.94 -1.76 -3.70
N HIS A 35 11.98 -2.75 -2.81
CA HIS A 35 12.64 -4.04 -3.10
C HIS A 35 11.77 -5.26 -2.80
N GLY A 36 10.50 -5.04 -2.44
CA GLY A 36 9.56 -6.11 -2.15
C GLY A 36 9.19 -6.88 -3.43
N PRO A 37 9.28 -8.23 -3.43
CA PRO A 37 8.90 -9.03 -4.61
C PRO A 37 7.46 -8.78 -5.10
N HIS A 38 6.53 -8.47 -4.18
CA HIS A 38 5.15 -8.12 -4.51
C HIS A 38 5.03 -6.77 -5.24
N ILE A 39 5.82 -5.75 -4.86
CA ILE A 39 5.84 -4.45 -5.56
C ILE A 39 6.44 -4.61 -6.96
N GLN A 40 7.52 -5.39 -7.09
CA GLN A 40 8.11 -5.69 -8.41
C GLN A 40 7.11 -6.42 -9.32
N HIS A 41 6.35 -7.38 -8.77
CA HIS A 41 5.31 -8.07 -9.52
C HIS A 41 4.17 -7.12 -9.95
N VAL A 42 3.73 -6.22 -9.07
CA VAL A 42 2.74 -5.20 -9.41
C VAL A 42 3.26 -4.26 -10.50
N HIS A 43 4.51 -3.79 -10.42
CA HIS A 43 5.10 -2.97 -11.47
C HIS A 43 5.19 -3.71 -12.82
N ALA A 44 5.52 -5.00 -12.81
CA ALA A 44 5.68 -5.78 -14.04
C ALA A 44 4.33 -6.19 -14.68
N HIS A 45 3.29 -6.42 -13.88
CA HIS A 45 2.05 -7.06 -14.37
C HIS A 45 0.75 -6.36 -13.97
N GLY A 46 0.77 -5.61 -12.88
CA GLY A 46 -0.42 -5.03 -12.24
C GLY A 46 -0.71 -3.59 -12.63
N GLU A 47 0.29 -2.79 -13.00
CA GLU A 47 0.13 -1.35 -13.33
C GLU A 47 -0.97 -1.10 -14.37
N LYS A 48 -1.08 -1.97 -15.39
CA LYS A 48 -2.09 -1.86 -16.45
C LYS A 48 -3.54 -2.00 -15.94
N ASN A 49 -3.73 -2.58 -14.74
CA ASN A 49 -5.05 -2.76 -14.13
C ASN A 49 -5.40 -1.59 -13.18
N VAL A 50 -4.48 -0.63 -12.98
CA VAL A 50 -4.67 0.51 -12.09
C VAL A 50 -5.02 1.73 -12.93
N ALA A 51 -6.28 2.14 -12.89
CA ALA A 51 -6.75 3.31 -13.63
C ALA A 51 -6.14 4.63 -13.11
N GLY A 52 -5.76 4.68 -11.82
CA GLY A 52 -5.17 5.86 -11.19
C GLY A 52 -4.79 5.62 -9.74
N ARG A 53 -4.05 6.56 -9.16
CA ARG A 53 -3.69 6.60 -7.74
C ARG A 53 -4.13 7.93 -7.17
N ASP A 54 -4.98 7.89 -6.14
CA ASP A 54 -5.63 9.09 -5.64
C ASP A 54 -4.77 9.85 -4.62
N TYR A 55 -4.27 9.16 -3.60
CA TYR A 55 -3.46 9.77 -2.56
C TYR A 55 -2.60 8.74 -1.80
N VAL A 56 -1.59 9.26 -1.11
CA VAL A 56 -0.82 8.56 -0.09
C VAL A 56 -0.81 9.45 1.15
N GLN A 57 -1.14 8.89 2.32
CA GLN A 57 -1.12 9.60 3.59
C GLN A 57 -0.21 8.88 4.59
N LEU A 58 0.71 9.62 5.19
CA LEU A 58 1.49 9.13 6.32
C LEU A 58 0.76 9.48 7.62
N LEU A 59 0.42 8.45 8.37
CA LEU A 59 -0.28 8.58 9.65
C LEU A 59 0.66 8.18 10.79
N ARG A 60 0.51 8.84 11.94
CA ARG A 60 1.16 8.42 13.19
C ARG A 60 0.11 7.80 14.10
N ARG A 61 0.31 6.54 14.49
CA ARG A 61 -0.57 5.90 15.48
C ARG A 61 -0.51 6.67 16.79
N VAL A 62 -1.66 7.14 17.24
CA VAL A 62 -1.85 7.65 18.60
C VAL A 62 -2.42 6.49 19.40
N GLY A 63 -1.79 6.18 20.52
CA GLY A 63 -2.28 5.16 21.46
C GLY A 63 -3.57 5.63 22.11
#